data_AF-A0A1B8TBY1-F1
#
_entry.id   AF-A0A1B8TBY1-F1
#
_cell.length_a   1.000
_cell.length_b   1.000
_cell.length_c   1.000
_cell.angle_alpha   90.00
_cell.angle_beta   90.00
_cell.angle_gamma   90.00
#
_symmetry.space_group_name_H-M   'P 1'
#
loop_
_entity.id
_entity.type
_entity.pdbx_description
1 polymer ?
#
loop_
_entity_poly.entity_id
_entity_poly.type
_entity_poly.pdbx_seq_one_letter_code
_entity_poly.pdbx_strand_id
1 'polypeptide(L)'
;MKIFVVSQYALAPKAQPGAGSLTSLIQQLACVEVADTNATSVVAVSDTYNLGVVTSIASDDIAAFVLDDFRDQRQQSVNDVVCIDSNVLATKLNRNTCSWVAIDFEQNLPVNSTDLIRKISRYAFMGRALQDKNLVLLVPPLYVGFYARSVNEAFNNLPVSSIEIARSGQTNMLFMSTTMERVILSLPLLTGPIRRLNHLFMHVYQRLVRPA
;
A
#
# COMPACT_ATOMS: atom_id res chain seq x y z
N MET A 1 -7.68 -14.09 10.74
CA MET A 1 -7.12 -12.89 10.09
C MET A 1 -7.15 -13.02 8.57
N LYS A 2 -7.71 -12.02 7.87
CA LYS A 2 -7.57 -11.82 6.42
C LYS A 2 -6.69 -10.61 6.15
N ILE A 3 -5.80 -10.68 5.16
CA ILE A 3 -4.98 -9.55 4.74
C ILE A 3 -5.33 -9.15 3.32
N PHE A 4 -5.72 -7.89 3.13
CA PHE A 4 -6.03 -7.30 1.85
C PHE A 4 -4.89 -6.37 1.44
N VAL A 5 -4.32 -6.57 0.26
CA VAL A 5 -3.37 -5.64 -0.35
C VAL A 5 -4.10 -4.93 -1.49
N VAL A 6 -4.39 -3.65 -1.28
CA VAL A 6 -5.32 -2.89 -2.10
C VAL A 6 -4.58 -1.74 -2.78
N SER A 7 -4.85 -1.55 -4.07
CA SER A 7 -4.39 -0.36 -4.78
C SER A 7 -4.95 0.92 -4.14
N GLN A 8 -4.10 1.92 -3.88
CA GLN A 8 -4.52 3.25 -3.43
C GLN A 8 -5.52 3.93 -4.40
N TYR A 9 -5.55 3.54 -5.67
CA TYR A 9 -6.54 4.06 -6.63
C TYR A 9 -7.95 3.49 -6.41
N ALA A 10 -8.11 2.43 -5.63
CA ALA A 10 -9.43 1.94 -5.22
C ALA A 10 -10.16 2.94 -4.29
N LEU A 11 -9.43 3.87 -3.66
CA LEU A 11 -9.99 4.97 -2.85
C LEU A 11 -10.35 6.20 -3.69
N ALA A 12 -9.94 6.28 -4.96
CA ALA A 12 -10.24 7.44 -5.79
C ALA A 12 -11.73 7.46 -6.15
N PRO A 13 -12.39 8.64 -6.13
CA PRO A 13 -13.82 8.75 -6.41
C PRO A 13 -14.11 8.34 -7.86
N LYS A 14 -14.56 7.10 -8.06
CA LYS A 14 -15.12 6.64 -9.33
C LYS A 14 -16.52 7.23 -9.52
N ALA A 15 -16.63 8.41 -10.13
CA ALA A 15 -17.84 9.03 -10.69
C ALA A 15 -19.14 9.09 -9.83
N GLN A 16 -19.13 8.62 -8.58
CA GLN A 16 -20.25 8.64 -7.66
C GLN A 16 -19.88 9.45 -6.40
N PRO A 17 -20.69 10.45 -6.02
CA PRO A 17 -20.43 11.26 -4.83
C PRO A 17 -20.61 10.38 -3.58
N GLY A 18 -19.52 10.15 -2.84
CA GLY A 18 -19.52 9.35 -1.60
C GLY A 18 -18.79 8.01 -1.67
N ALA A 19 -18.37 7.54 -2.85
CA ALA A 19 -17.75 6.23 -3.06
C ALA A 19 -16.22 6.17 -2.81
N GLY A 20 -15.59 7.29 -2.43
CA GLY A 20 -14.14 7.41 -2.21
C GLY A 20 -13.73 7.39 -0.73
N SER A 21 -14.46 6.67 0.13
CA SER A 21 -14.16 6.60 1.56
C SER A 21 -13.53 5.25 1.91
N LEU A 22 -12.55 5.26 2.83
CA LEU A 22 -11.97 4.05 3.40
C LEU A 22 -13.05 3.08 3.92
N THR A 23 -14.12 3.66 4.49
CA THR A 23 -15.27 2.92 5.01
C THR A 23 -15.98 2.14 3.91
N SER A 24 -16.30 2.77 2.77
CA SER A 24 -16.96 2.10 1.64
C SER A 24 -16.07 1.01 1.03
N LEU A 25 -14.76 1.22 0.98
CA LEU A 25 -13.82 0.19 0.55
C LEU A 25 -13.84 -1.02 1.48
N ILE A 26 -13.75 -0.80 2.80
CA ILE A 26 -13.77 -1.89 3.79
C ILE A 26 -15.09 -2.65 3.76
N GLN A 27 -16.21 -1.96 3.61
CA GLN A 27 -17.52 -2.56 3.43
C GLN A 27 -17.59 -3.46 2.19
N GLN A 28 -16.95 -3.07 1.09
CA GLN A 28 -16.82 -3.93 -0.09
C GLN A 28 -15.92 -5.15 0.20
N LEU A 29 -14.75 -4.94 0.81
CA LEU A 29 -13.80 -6.01 1.14
C LEU A 29 -14.38 -7.05 2.11
N ALA A 30 -15.30 -6.64 2.98
CA ALA A 30 -15.98 -7.53 3.90
C ALA A 30 -16.87 -8.58 3.21
N CYS A 31 -17.35 -8.29 2.00
CA CYS A 31 -18.08 -9.25 1.17
C CYS A 31 -17.16 -10.36 0.60
N VAL A 32 -15.83 -10.21 0.69
CA VAL A 32 -14.90 -11.20 0.14
C VAL A 32 -14.83 -12.40 1.07
N GLU A 33 -15.51 -13.47 0.64
CA GLU A 33 -15.37 -14.78 1.23
C GLU A 33 -14.04 -15.40 0.80
N VAL A 34 -13.31 -15.89 1.79
CA VAL A 34 -12.06 -16.61 1.57
C VAL A 34 -12.19 -17.94 2.30
N ALA A 35 -11.74 -19.02 1.66
CA ALA A 35 -11.79 -20.34 2.24
C ALA A 35 -11.01 -20.41 3.56
N ASP A 36 -11.58 -21.10 4.54
CA ASP A 36 -10.90 -21.36 5.80
C ASP A 36 -9.71 -22.29 5.54
N THR A 37 -8.51 -21.74 5.70
CA THR A 37 -7.26 -22.46 5.55
C THR A 37 -6.39 -22.24 6.79
N ASN A 38 -5.47 -23.17 7.06
CA ASN A 38 -4.51 -23.02 8.16
C ASN A 38 -3.49 -21.89 7.91
N ALA A 39 -3.42 -21.37 6.67
CA ALA A 39 -2.54 -20.29 6.27
C ALA A 39 -3.24 -18.93 6.38
N THR A 40 -2.46 -17.88 6.56
CA THR A 40 -2.98 -16.52 6.49
C THR A 40 -3.41 -16.22 5.06
N SER A 41 -4.67 -15.86 4.88
CA SER A 41 -5.22 -15.50 3.58
C SER A 41 -4.78 -14.10 3.16
N VAL A 42 -4.11 -14.01 2.00
CA VAL A 42 -3.67 -12.75 1.40
C VAL A 42 -4.42 -12.52 0.09
N VAL A 43 -5.20 -11.44 0.03
CA VAL A 43 -6.04 -11.09 -1.12
C VAL A 43 -5.50 -9.81 -1.75
N ALA A 44 -5.11 -9.87 -3.02
CA ALA A 44 -4.69 -8.70 -3.77
C ALA A 44 -5.89 -8.10 -4.52
N VAL A 45 -6.14 -6.80 -4.32
CA VAL A 45 -7.26 -6.08 -4.94
C VAL A 45 -6.74 -4.95 -5.79
N SER A 46 -6.95 -5.09 -7.11
CA SER A 46 -6.63 -4.05 -8.09
C SER A 46 -7.77 -3.03 -8.20
N ASP A 47 -7.42 -1.86 -8.72
CA ASP A 47 -8.30 -0.78 -9.18
C ASP A 47 -9.40 -1.21 -10.16
N THR A 48 -9.24 -2.34 -10.85
CA THR A 48 -10.26 -2.93 -11.74
C THR A 48 -11.34 -3.72 -11.01
N TYR A 49 -11.14 -4.03 -9.73
CA TYR A 49 -12.08 -4.85 -8.97
C TYR A 49 -13.31 -4.01 -8.57
N ASN A 50 -14.48 -4.39 -9.09
CA ASN A 50 -15.76 -3.73 -8.84
C ASN A 50 -16.62 -4.62 -7.94
N LEU A 51 -16.44 -4.52 -6.63
CA LEU A 51 -17.37 -5.13 -5.67
C LEU A 51 -18.61 -4.23 -5.58
N GLY A 52 -19.68 -4.62 -6.27
CA GLY A 52 -20.95 -3.88 -6.31
C GLY A 52 -21.84 -4.07 -5.07
N VAL A 53 -21.44 -4.93 -4.12
CA VAL A 53 -22.21 -5.25 -2.92
C VAL A 53 -21.52 -4.64 -1.71
N VAL A 54 -22.26 -3.84 -0.95
CA VAL A 54 -21.77 -3.09 0.20
C VAL A 54 -22.45 -3.64 1.45
N THR A 55 -21.69 -4.21 2.38
CA THR A 55 -22.20 -4.59 3.71
C THR A 55 -22.16 -3.39 4.65
N SER A 56 -23.09 -3.31 5.59
CA SER A 56 -23.07 -2.24 6.60
C SER A 56 -22.05 -2.53 7.69
N ILE A 57 -20.85 -1.94 7.58
CA ILE A 57 -19.86 -1.89 8.66
C ILE A 57 -19.90 -0.50 9.29
N ALA A 58 -19.95 -0.44 10.62
CA ALA A 58 -19.88 0.80 11.37
C ALA A 58 -18.49 1.44 11.24
N SER A 59 -18.45 2.76 11.04
CA SER A 59 -17.17 3.48 10.88
C SER A 59 -16.26 3.36 12.11
N ASP A 60 -16.83 3.13 13.29
CA ASP A 60 -16.09 3.01 14.56
C ASP A 60 -15.33 1.68 14.70
N ASP A 61 -15.57 0.73 13.80
CA ASP A 61 -14.88 -0.57 13.78
C ASP A 61 -13.66 -0.59 12.84
N ILE A 62 -13.24 0.60 12.38
CA ILE A 62 -12.14 0.79 11.44
C ILE A 62 -11.08 1.69 12.07
N ALA A 63 -9.87 1.16 12.24
CA ALA A 63 -8.70 1.96 12.57
C ALA A 63 -7.84 2.19 11.33
N ALA A 64 -7.55 3.45 11.03
CA ALA A 64 -6.69 3.83 9.92
C ALA A 64 -5.37 4.40 10.43
N PHE A 65 -4.26 3.98 9.82
CA PHE A 65 -2.92 4.45 10.11
C PHE A 65 -2.18 4.76 8.81
N VAL A 66 -1.24 5.70 8.87
CA VAL A 66 -0.27 5.94 7.79
C VAL A 66 1.06 5.30 8.17
N LEU A 67 1.89 4.89 7.22
CA LEU A 67 3.20 4.29 7.53
C LEU A 67 4.05 5.19 8.45
N ASP A 68 3.97 6.51 8.24
CA ASP A 68 4.64 7.51 9.06
C ASP A 68 4.21 7.51 10.54
N ASP A 69 3.01 7.00 10.85
CA ASP A 69 2.54 6.85 12.23
C ASP A 69 3.38 5.87 13.05
N PHE A 70 4.13 4.97 12.41
CA PHE A 70 4.92 3.96 13.08
C PHE A 70 6.41 4.33 13.19
N ARG A 71 6.77 5.58 12.87
CA ARG A 71 8.15 6.07 12.94
C ARG A 71 8.56 6.36 14.37
N ASP A 72 9.83 6.05 14.69
CA ASP A 72 10.42 6.58 15.92
C ASP A 72 10.67 8.08 15.76
N GLN A 73 9.98 8.91 16.55
CA GLN A 73 10.23 10.35 16.58
C GLN A 73 11.61 10.70 17.15
N ARG A 74 12.28 9.75 17.83
CA ARG A 74 13.58 9.96 18.47
C ARG A 74 14.77 9.64 17.57
N GLN A 75 14.56 8.94 16.45
CA GLN A 75 15.62 8.63 15.50
C GLN A 75 15.58 9.59 14.32
N GLN A 76 16.58 10.46 14.22
CA GLN A 76 16.82 11.19 12.98
C GLN A 76 17.11 10.20 11.86
N SER A 77 16.38 10.34 10.75
CA SER A 77 16.53 9.51 9.55
C SER A 77 17.98 9.56 9.06
N VAL A 78 18.71 8.46 9.23
CA VAL A 78 20.04 8.30 8.63
C VAL A 78 19.82 7.74 7.22
N ASN A 79 20.22 8.49 6.20
CA ASN A 79 20.15 8.12 4.78
C ASN A 79 18.74 7.85 4.22
N ASP A 80 17.72 8.60 4.65
CA ASP A 80 16.33 8.48 4.17
C ASP A 80 15.66 7.11 4.43
N VAL A 81 16.37 6.21 5.12
CA VAL A 81 15.83 4.94 5.62
C VAL A 81 15.18 5.22 6.95
N VAL A 82 13.87 5.09 6.96
CA VAL A 82 13.05 5.34 8.13
C VAL A 82 12.89 4.02 8.87
N CYS A 83 13.47 3.93 10.06
CA CYS A 83 13.32 2.74 10.88
C CYS A 83 11.95 2.78 11.58
N ILE A 84 11.15 1.75 11.38
CA ILE A 84 9.85 1.61 12.03
C ILE A 84 10.04 1.16 13.48
N ASP A 85 9.43 1.81 14.45
CA ASP A 85 9.56 1.39 15.84
C ASP A 85 8.58 0.25 16.16
N SER A 86 9.12 -0.93 16.46
CA SER A 86 8.34 -2.10 16.89
C SER A 86 7.52 -1.83 18.15
N ASN A 87 8.00 -0.97 19.06
CA ASN A 87 7.29 -0.64 20.30
C ASN A 87 6.10 0.29 20.03
N VAL A 88 6.27 1.27 19.13
CA VAL A 88 5.16 2.14 18.69
C VAL A 88 4.11 1.32 17.97
N LEU A 89 4.54 0.43 17.07
CA LEU A 89 3.68 -0.53 16.38
C LEU A 89 2.86 -1.36 17.37
N ALA A 90 3.53 -2.03 18.32
CA ALA A 90 2.85 -2.84 19.32
C ALA A 90 1.88 -2.01 20.19
N THR A 91 2.26 -0.80 20.57
CA THR A 91 1.41 0.08 21.39
C THR A 91 0.15 0.50 20.64
N LYS A 92 0.28 0.94 19.38
CA LYS A 92 -0.85 1.35 18.54
C LYS A 92 -1.79 0.19 18.24
N LEU A 93 -1.25 -0.99 17.93
CA LEU A 93 -2.05 -2.17 17.60
C LEU A 93 -2.72 -2.82 18.81
N ASN A 94 -2.07 -2.83 19.98
CA ASN A 94 -2.66 -3.35 21.23
C ASN A 94 -3.78 -2.45 21.76
N ARG A 95 -3.64 -1.12 21.64
CA ARG A 95 -4.68 -0.18 22.11
C ARG A 95 -5.92 -0.17 21.22
N ASN A 96 -5.77 -0.65 20.00
CA ASN A 96 -6.85 -0.66 19.03
C ASN A 96 -7.82 -1.82 19.32
N THR A 97 -9.11 -1.52 19.47
CA THR A 97 -10.19 -2.50 19.64
C THR A 97 -10.93 -2.82 18.34
N CYS A 98 -10.65 -2.10 17.25
CA CYS A 98 -11.30 -2.26 15.96
C CYS A 98 -10.98 -3.62 15.32
N SER A 99 -11.96 -4.22 14.67
CA SER A 99 -11.81 -5.48 13.92
C SER A 99 -11.10 -5.26 12.58
N TRP A 100 -11.17 -4.06 12.01
CA TRP A 100 -10.46 -3.68 10.79
C TRP A 100 -9.32 -2.71 11.06
N VAL A 101 -8.15 -3.00 10.49
CA VAL A 101 -6.97 -2.14 10.54
C VAL A 101 -6.54 -1.83 9.12
N ALA A 102 -6.60 -0.56 8.72
CA ALA A 102 -6.08 -0.07 7.47
C ALA A 102 -4.76 0.65 7.67
N ILE A 103 -3.77 0.36 6.83
CA ILE A 103 -2.47 1.02 6.83
C ILE A 103 -2.18 1.53 5.42
N ASP A 104 -1.99 2.84 5.28
CA ASP A 104 -1.55 3.45 4.02
C ASP A 104 -0.03 3.54 3.95
N PHE A 105 0.55 2.96 2.90
CA PHE A 105 1.99 3.04 2.64
C PHE A 105 2.39 4.35 1.96
N GLU A 106 1.42 5.13 1.47
CA GLU A 106 1.63 6.37 0.73
C GLU A 106 2.72 6.22 -0.36
N GLN A 107 3.61 7.19 -0.49
CA GLN A 107 4.74 7.23 -1.43
C GLN A 107 6.06 6.81 -0.78
N ASN A 108 6.00 6.06 0.32
CA ASN A 108 7.20 5.67 1.05
C ASN A 108 8.09 4.73 0.24
N LEU A 109 9.40 4.79 0.52
CA LEU A 109 10.37 3.90 -0.09
C LEU A 109 10.00 2.43 0.17
N PRO A 110 10.11 1.53 -0.84
CA PRO A 110 9.77 0.11 -0.68
C PRO A 110 10.46 -0.57 0.50
N VAL A 111 11.67 -0.12 0.86
CA VAL A 111 12.44 -0.62 2.01
C VAL A 111 11.64 -0.44 3.31
N ASN A 112 11.09 0.75 3.55
CA ASN A 112 10.33 1.05 4.78
C ASN A 112 9.04 0.23 4.83
N SER A 113 8.34 0.11 3.70
CA SER A 113 7.14 -0.72 3.59
C SER A 113 7.42 -2.20 3.86
N THR A 114 8.53 -2.74 3.35
CA THR A 114 8.91 -4.13 3.60
C THR A 114 9.35 -4.37 5.05
N ASP A 115 10.00 -3.39 5.70
CA ASP A 115 10.32 -3.45 7.13
C ASP A 115 9.05 -3.45 7.98
N LEU A 116 8.04 -2.64 7.62
CA LEU A 116 6.72 -2.66 8.27
C LEU A 116 6.07 -4.04 8.19
N ILE A 117 6.00 -4.60 6.97
CA ILE A 117 5.38 -5.91 6.73
C ILE A 117 6.04 -6.99 7.61
N ARG A 118 7.38 -7.00 7.69
CA ARG A 118 8.12 -7.95 8.53
C ARG A 118 7.84 -7.76 10.02
N LYS A 119 7.74 -6.52 10.49
CA LYS A 119 7.46 -6.22 11.90
C LYS A 119 6.03 -6.59 12.28
N ILE A 120 5.06 -6.29 11.41
CA ILE A 120 3.66 -6.68 11.59
C ILE A 120 3.54 -8.20 11.60
N SER A 121 4.18 -8.91 10.65
CA SER A 121 4.05 -10.38 10.59
C SER A 121 4.63 -11.06 11.83
N ARG A 122 5.80 -10.60 12.31
CA ARG A 122 6.39 -11.07 13.57
C ARG A 122 5.47 -10.79 14.76
N TYR A 123 4.90 -9.59 14.80
CA TYR A 123 3.99 -9.21 15.87
C TYR A 123 2.68 -10.03 15.83
N ALA A 124 2.12 -10.30 14.66
CA ALA A 124 0.95 -11.18 14.49
C ALA A 124 1.23 -12.64 14.87
N PHE A 125 2.47 -13.09 14.65
CA PHE A 125 2.91 -14.42 15.10
C PHE A 125 3.08 -14.48 16.62
N MET A 126 3.67 -13.46 17.24
CA MET A 126 3.95 -13.43 18.68
C MET A 126 2.74 -13.05 19.55
N GLY A 127 1.83 -12.24 19.04
CA GLY A 127 0.71 -11.66 19.77
C GLY A 127 -0.65 -12.01 19.18
N ARG A 128 -1.67 -12.17 20.04
CA ARG A 128 -3.05 -12.43 19.60
C ARG A 128 -3.78 -11.20 19.08
N ALA A 129 -3.27 -9.99 19.35
CA ALA A 129 -3.95 -8.73 19.07
C ALA A 129 -4.28 -8.48 17.59
N LEU A 130 -3.60 -9.15 16.65
CA LEU A 130 -3.88 -9.08 15.21
C LEU A 130 -4.57 -10.34 14.65
N GLN A 131 -4.59 -11.46 15.39
CA GLN A 131 -5.06 -12.74 14.85
C GLN A 131 -6.57 -12.73 14.54
N ASP A 132 -7.33 -11.96 15.34
CA ASP A 132 -8.77 -11.79 15.19
C ASP A 132 -9.16 -10.58 14.34
N LYS A 133 -8.17 -9.87 13.77
CA LYS A 133 -8.39 -8.65 12.99
C LYS A 133 -8.23 -8.89 11.49
N ASN A 134 -8.84 -8.03 10.70
CA ASN A 134 -8.63 -7.92 9.26
C ASN A 134 -7.66 -6.77 8.99
N LEU A 135 -6.64 -7.03 8.18
CA LEU A 135 -5.61 -6.04 7.83
C LEU A 135 -5.81 -5.60 6.38
N VAL A 136 -5.81 -4.30 6.13
CA VAL A 136 -5.87 -3.68 4.80
C VAL A 136 -4.61 -2.86 4.60
N LEU A 137 -3.84 -3.17 3.56
CA LEU A 137 -2.64 -2.44 3.18
C LEU A 137 -2.92 -1.69 1.89
N LEU A 138 -2.95 -0.36 1.97
CA LEU A 138 -3.10 0.50 0.80
C LEU A 138 -1.71 0.76 0.22
N VAL A 139 -1.51 0.32 -1.01
CA VAL A 139 -0.20 0.37 -1.67
C VAL A 139 -0.30 1.02 -3.05
N PRO A 140 0.81 1.57 -3.57
CA PRO A 140 0.83 2.07 -4.94
C PRO A 140 0.44 0.97 -5.95
N PRO A 141 -0.41 1.27 -6.94
CA PRO A 141 -0.97 0.28 -7.87
C PRO A 141 0.07 -0.62 -8.54
N LEU A 142 1.20 -0.04 -8.94
CA LEU A 142 2.31 -0.73 -9.61
C LEU A 142 2.95 -1.82 -8.74
N TYR A 143 2.80 -1.73 -7.40
CA TYR A 143 3.42 -2.63 -6.45
C TYR A 143 2.43 -3.55 -5.74
N VAL A 144 1.15 -3.58 -6.12
CA VAL A 144 0.15 -4.47 -5.48
C VAL A 144 0.61 -5.93 -5.50
N GLY A 145 1.07 -6.43 -6.66
CA GLY A 145 1.58 -7.80 -6.78
C GLY A 145 2.86 -8.04 -5.96
N PHE A 146 3.77 -7.06 -5.93
CA PHE A 146 5.00 -7.12 -5.13
C PHE A 146 4.68 -7.21 -3.63
N TYR A 147 3.86 -6.31 -3.11
CA TYR A 147 3.50 -6.28 -1.70
C TYR A 147 2.61 -7.47 -1.31
N ALA A 148 1.68 -7.91 -2.16
CA ALA A 148 0.90 -9.12 -1.92
C ALA A 148 1.80 -10.34 -1.73
N ARG A 149 2.84 -10.46 -2.57
CA ARG A 149 3.85 -11.50 -2.42
C ARG A 149 4.68 -11.33 -1.14
N SER A 150 5.21 -10.13 -0.87
CA SER A 150 5.99 -9.87 0.34
C SER A 150 5.21 -10.16 1.62
N VAL A 151 3.92 -9.83 1.65
CA VAL A 151 3.00 -10.14 2.76
C VAL A 151 2.82 -11.65 2.87
N ASN A 152 2.54 -12.33 1.77
CA ASN A 152 2.37 -13.78 1.78
C ASN A 152 3.64 -14.50 2.27
N GLU A 153 4.82 -14.07 1.82
CA GLU A 153 6.10 -14.59 2.29
C GLU A 153 6.31 -14.34 3.79
N ALA A 154 6.00 -13.14 4.27
CA ALA A 154 6.21 -12.75 5.66
C ALA A 154 5.23 -13.39 6.65
N PHE A 155 3.97 -13.61 6.26
CA PHE A 155 2.93 -14.17 7.13
C PHE A 155 2.79 -15.69 7.06
N ASN A 156 3.13 -16.30 5.91
CA ASN A 156 3.08 -17.75 5.74
C ASN A 156 4.47 -18.42 5.80
N ASN A 157 5.50 -17.68 6.23
CA ASN A 157 6.89 -18.15 6.38
C ASN A 157 7.43 -18.86 5.12
N LEU A 158 7.09 -18.32 3.94
CA LEU A 158 7.60 -18.85 2.68
C LEU A 158 9.04 -18.36 2.47
N PRO A 159 9.87 -19.10 1.71
CA PRO A 159 11.21 -18.64 1.36
C PRO A 159 11.13 -17.27 0.68
N VAL A 160 11.91 -16.32 1.21
CA VAL A 160 11.98 -14.96 0.66
C VAL A 160 12.50 -15.05 -0.76
N SER A 161 11.66 -14.68 -1.73
CA SER A 161 12.13 -14.61 -3.11
C SER A 161 12.81 -13.27 -3.33
N SER A 162 14.08 -13.30 -3.71
CA SER A 162 14.82 -12.13 -4.14
C SER A 162 14.40 -11.77 -5.56
N ILE A 163 13.19 -11.26 -5.75
CA ILE A 163 12.92 -10.42 -6.91
C ILE A 163 13.40 -9.03 -6.50
N GLU A 164 14.62 -8.69 -6.92
CA GLU A 164 14.94 -7.29 -7.09
C GLU A 164 13.87 -6.74 -8.04
N ILE A 165 12.90 -5.99 -7.51
CA ILE A 165 12.25 -4.96 -8.33
C ILE A 165 13.44 -4.19 -8.88
N ALA A 166 13.68 -4.31 -10.18
CA ALA A 166 14.84 -3.73 -10.82
C ALA A 166 14.99 -2.30 -10.28
N ARG A 167 16.04 -2.08 -9.47
CA ARG A 167 16.50 -0.76 -9.03
C ARG A 167 17.04 0.04 -10.23
N SER A 168 16.55 -0.24 -11.43
CA SER A 168 16.90 0.45 -12.66
C SER A 168 15.96 1.64 -12.81
N GLY A 169 16.46 2.75 -13.32
CA GLY A 169 15.74 4.02 -13.44
C GLY A 169 14.37 3.95 -14.15
N GLN A 170 14.01 2.81 -14.74
CA GLN A 170 12.69 2.54 -15.32
C GLN A 170 11.55 2.52 -14.28
N THR A 171 11.73 1.95 -13.10
CA THR A 171 10.67 1.91 -12.06
C THR A 171 10.48 3.27 -11.39
N ASN A 172 11.58 4.01 -11.17
CA ASN A 172 11.54 5.39 -10.70
C ASN A 172 10.93 6.34 -11.75
N MET A 173 11.18 6.09 -13.04
CA MET A 173 10.53 6.79 -14.15
C MET A 173 9.03 6.51 -14.20
N LEU A 174 8.58 5.28 -13.94
CA LEU A 174 7.14 4.96 -13.85
C LEU A 174 6.49 5.62 -12.62
N PHE A 175 7.22 5.72 -11.50
CA PHE A 175 6.76 6.47 -10.32
C PHE A 175 6.62 7.97 -10.62
N MET A 176 7.62 8.58 -11.28
CA MET A 176 7.53 9.98 -11.73
C MET A 176 6.43 10.20 -12.77
N SER A 177 6.19 9.23 -13.65
CA SER A 177 5.10 9.30 -14.62
C SER A 177 3.73 9.27 -13.94
N THR A 178 3.56 8.43 -12.91
CA THR A 178 2.28 8.31 -12.19
C THR A 178 2.03 9.46 -11.23
N THR A 179 3.07 10.05 -10.62
CA THR A 179 2.93 11.31 -9.87
C THR A 179 2.59 12.47 -10.78
N MET A 180 3.23 12.57 -11.96
CA MET A 180 2.84 13.53 -12.98
C MET A 180 1.39 13.32 -13.43
N GLU A 181 0.96 12.09 -13.71
CA GLU A 181 -0.40 11.80 -14.14
C GLU A 181 -1.44 12.23 -13.08
N ARG A 182 -1.15 12.01 -11.79
CA ARG A 182 -2.03 12.45 -10.69
C ARG A 182 -2.09 13.97 -10.55
N VAL A 183 -0.97 14.67 -10.78
CA VAL A 183 -0.91 16.15 -10.82
C VAL A 183 -1.59 16.68 -12.09
N ILE A 184 -1.47 15.99 -13.22
CA ILE A 184 -2.12 16.36 -14.48
C ILE A 184 -3.64 16.19 -14.37
N LEU A 185 -4.10 15.11 -13.73
CA LEU A 185 -5.51 14.88 -13.46
C LEU A 185 -6.08 15.88 -12.45
N SER A 186 -5.25 16.45 -11.58
CA SER A 186 -5.67 17.52 -10.65
C SER A 186 -5.62 18.93 -11.25
N LEU A 187 -5.06 19.12 -12.46
CA LEU A 187 -4.98 20.40 -13.17
C LEU A 187 -5.70 20.31 -14.53
N PRO A 188 -7.01 20.63 -14.62
CA PRO A 188 -7.85 20.36 -15.79
C PRO A 188 -7.59 21.26 -17.03
N LEU A 189 -6.47 21.99 -17.11
CA LEU A 189 -6.30 23.06 -18.11
C LEU A 189 -5.02 23.02 -18.98
N LEU A 190 -4.13 22.03 -18.85
CA LEU A 190 -2.82 22.06 -19.56
C LEU A 190 -2.42 20.75 -20.27
N THR A 191 -3.39 20.01 -20.82
CA THR A 191 -3.14 18.72 -21.51
C THR A 191 -2.34 18.83 -22.82
N GLY A 192 -2.35 20.00 -23.48
CA GLY A 192 -1.67 20.23 -24.76
C GLY A 192 -0.13 20.33 -24.70
N PRO A 193 0.45 21.28 -23.93
CA PRO A 193 1.89 21.51 -23.92
C PRO A 193 2.68 20.44 -23.15
N ILE A 194 2.07 19.77 -22.16
CA ILE A 194 2.76 18.82 -21.27
C ILE A 194 3.11 17.51 -21.99
N ARG A 195 2.29 17.06 -22.95
CA ARG A 195 2.61 15.88 -23.78
C ARG A 195 3.90 16.04 -24.59
N ARG A 196 4.22 17.28 -25.01
CA ARG A 196 5.48 17.58 -25.70
C ARG A 196 6.67 17.60 -24.75
N LEU A 197 6.45 18.02 -23.50
CA LEU A 197 7.48 17.98 -22.46
C LEU A 197 7.90 16.55 -22.13
N ASN A 198 6.96 15.61 -22.08
CA ASN A 198 7.23 14.20 -21.79
C ASN A 198 8.10 13.53 -22.88
N HIS A 199 7.86 13.87 -24.16
CA HIS A 199 8.72 13.44 -25.26
C HIS A 199 10.11 14.10 -25.24
N LEU A 200 10.21 15.34 -24.77
CA LEU A 200 11.49 16.04 -24.66
C LEU A 200 12.35 15.47 -23.54
N PHE A 201 11.73 15.21 -22.37
CA PHE A 201 12.40 14.59 -21.23
C PHE A 201 12.87 13.17 -21.55
N MET A 202 12.05 12.36 -22.22
CA MET A 202 12.47 11.02 -22.67
C MET A 202 13.67 11.08 -23.63
N HIS A 203 13.71 12.05 -24.55
CA HIS A 203 14.84 12.21 -25.46
C HIS A 203 16.13 12.66 -24.74
N VAL A 204 16.03 13.57 -23.77
CA VAL A 204 17.19 14.03 -22.99
C VAL A 204 17.70 12.90 -22.10
N TYR A 205 16.80 12.13 -21.49
CA TYR A 205 17.16 11.00 -20.62
C TYR A 205 17.80 9.85 -21.41
N GLN A 206 17.31 9.53 -22.62
CA GLN A 206 17.93 8.53 -23.51
C GLN A 206 19.35 8.91 -23.94
N ARG A 207 19.66 10.22 -24.04
CA ARG A 207 21.02 10.70 -24.34
C ARG A 207 21.97 10.67 -23.14
N LEU A 208 21.46 10.73 -21.91
CA LEU A 208 22.27 10.72 -20.69
C LEU A 208 22.50 9.31 -20.13
N VAL A 209 21.59 8.36 -20.39
CA VAL A 209 21.64 7.00 -19.84
C VAL A 209 22.27 5.97 -20.80
N ARG A 210 22.54 6.33 -22.06
CA ARG A 210 23.43 5.56 -22.94
C ARG A 210 24.76 6.29 -23.11
N PRO A 211 25.83 5.95 -22.37
CA PRO A 211 27.17 6.15 -22.90
C PRO A 211 27.34 5.20 -24.10
N ALA A 212 28.12 5.64 -25.09
CA ALA A 212 28.56 4.82 -26.21
C ALA A 212 29.22 3.51 -25.74
#